data_AF-A0A934BS48-F1
#
_entry.id   AF-A0A934BS48-F1
#
_cell.length_a   1.000
_cell.length_b   1.000
_cell.length_c   1.000
_cell.angle_alpha   90.00
_cell.angle_beta   90.00
_cell.angle_gamma   90.00
#
_symmetry.space_group_name_H-M   'P 1'
#
loop_
_entity.id
_entity.type
_entity.pdbx_description
1 polymer ?
#
loop_
_entity_poly.entity_id
_entity_poly.type
_entity_poly.pdbx_seq_one_letter_code
_entity_poly.pdbx_strand_id
1 'polypeptide(L)'
;MSHALMTRFRSLPFYLVAVLLHVLFLLIFGTYTVSEKSATVITQFTAPEQKVAPGPPPPPPPPPPEKQKTTPVQTATAKSMAPRPTMISTPLPSAAVVIPVPAPVPQMADMGKSLAILPKNFAVSSIYAARVNTQTRAGAITRYGGGATKADQLEGAVYRALNWLQKNQNPDGSWGGSYKPAMTGLALLTMLAHGETQTSKQYGETVQKGVQWLMDTGRKNKNVFASQHPEYQHAIATYALAEDYALTQIGDLLTVLEGAVEKIVVSQCPTGAWEYGYNNQMTRPDERPLGGDLSISGWNIQALKAAKNAGVKVKGLDEAMRKALDFTKAVYDDKTHRFGYTKKGGGSDGLLGVGILSMMFLGAGDSKEARGAIREASGRIKCDWNKGNEGSSYVWYYVTQAMFQGGGSYWVSWNREFRDTLLKNQMPDGHWTVPGSKEDVPPADAKWKQVANPKDSPIYHTTMLCMMLEVYYRFLPTFK
;
A
#
# COMPACT_ATOMS: atom_id res chain seq x y z
N MET A 1 -41.80 32.22 39.55
CA MET A 1 -41.47 33.07 38.39
C MET A 1 -42.76 33.79 37.99
N SER A 2 -42.83 35.13 38.10
CA SER A 2 -44.11 35.85 37.96
C SER A 2 -44.66 35.78 36.53
N HIS A 3 -45.99 35.84 36.39
CA HIS A 3 -46.70 35.69 35.11
C HIS A 3 -46.20 36.67 34.03
N ALA A 4 -45.74 37.85 34.43
CA ALA A 4 -45.17 38.87 33.55
C ALA A 4 -43.84 38.46 32.89
N LEU A 5 -43.04 37.58 33.51
CA LEU A 5 -41.76 37.15 32.96
C LEU A 5 -41.94 36.14 31.81
N MET A 6 -42.95 35.27 31.90
CA MET A 6 -43.25 34.28 30.86
C MET A 6 -43.77 34.92 29.57
N THR A 7 -44.54 36.01 29.67
CA THR A 7 -45.07 36.72 28.50
C THR A 7 -43.96 37.42 27.71
N ARG A 8 -42.96 38.01 28.40
CA ARG A 8 -41.78 38.61 27.75
C ARG A 8 -40.84 37.56 27.15
N PHE A 9 -40.80 36.34 27.69
CA PHE A 9 -39.99 35.26 27.14
C PHE A 9 -40.56 34.71 25.83
N ARG A 10 -41.89 34.72 25.66
CA ARG A 10 -42.56 34.28 24.42
C ARG A 10 -42.47 35.26 23.26
N SER A 11 -42.19 36.54 23.52
CA SER A 11 -42.03 37.57 22.49
C SER A 11 -40.58 37.76 22.01
N LEU A 12 -39.62 37.00 22.55
CA LEU A 12 -38.23 37.08 22.13
C LEU A 12 -38.03 36.36 20.79
N PRO A 13 -37.34 36.98 19.82
CA PRO A 13 -36.94 36.30 18.59
C PRO A 13 -36.12 35.04 18.90
N PHE A 14 -36.41 33.94 18.20
CA PHE A 14 -35.83 32.62 18.48
C PHE A 14 -34.29 32.62 18.47
N TYR A 15 -33.66 33.47 17.66
CA TYR A 15 -32.21 33.60 17.59
C TYR A 15 -31.60 34.21 18.86
N LEU A 16 -32.29 35.12 19.55
CA LEU A 16 -31.84 35.69 20.83
C LEU A 16 -31.90 34.65 21.96
N VAL A 17 -32.93 33.80 21.96
CA VAL A 17 -33.03 32.67 22.89
C VAL A 17 -31.90 31.65 22.64
N ALA A 18 -31.59 31.37 21.38
CA ALA A 18 -30.49 30.47 21.01
C ALA A 18 -29.12 31.01 21.43
N VAL A 19 -28.85 32.31 21.28
CA VAL A 19 -27.60 32.95 21.73
C VAL A 19 -27.47 32.89 23.25
N LEU A 20 -28.54 33.19 23.99
CA LEU A 20 -28.53 33.09 25.46
C LEU A 20 -28.28 31.65 25.95
N LEU A 21 -28.84 30.66 25.26
CA LEU A 21 -28.57 29.25 25.55
C LEU A 21 -27.12 28.85 25.28
N HIS A 22 -26.52 29.34 24.18
CA HIS A 22 -25.11 29.06 23.88
C HIS A 22 -24.16 29.73 24.88
N VAL A 23 -24.44 30.97 25.29
CA VAL A 23 -23.65 31.66 26.32
C VAL A 23 -23.74 30.93 27.66
N LEU A 24 -24.95 30.46 28.04
CA LEU A 24 -25.12 29.65 29.24
C LEU A 24 -24.37 28.31 29.14
N PHE A 25 -24.38 27.67 27.96
CA PHE A 25 -23.65 26.42 27.71
C PHE A 25 -22.13 26.61 27.83
N LEU A 26 -21.59 27.72 27.30
CA LEU A 26 -20.17 28.07 27.41
C LEU A 26 -19.76 28.41 28.85
N LEU A 27 -20.64 29.05 29.62
CA LEU A 27 -20.38 29.34 31.05
C LEU A 27 -20.37 28.05 31.89
N ILE A 28 -21.30 27.13 31.64
CA ILE A 28 -21.35 25.83 32.32
C ILE A 28 -20.10 25.01 31.98
N PHE A 29 -19.76 24.86 30.70
CA PHE A 29 -18.59 24.06 30.30
C PHE A 29 -17.24 24.73 30.59
N GLY A 30 -17.16 26.06 30.56
CA GLY A 30 -15.94 26.80 30.90
C GLY A 30 -15.53 26.67 32.37
N THR A 31 -16.48 26.38 33.27
CA THR A 31 -16.17 26.10 34.69
C THR A 31 -15.70 24.66 34.94
N TYR A 32 -15.93 23.72 34.00
CA TYR A 32 -15.47 22.33 34.11
C TYR A 32 -14.01 22.13 33.66
N THR A 33 -13.42 23.07 32.93
CA THR A 33 -12.05 22.94 32.39
C THR A 33 -10.95 23.50 33.30
N VAL A 34 -11.29 24.00 34.50
CA VAL A 34 -10.28 24.49 35.46
C VAL A 34 -10.47 23.80 36.80
N SER A 35 -9.98 22.57 36.90
CA SER A 35 -9.64 21.94 38.16
C SER A 35 -8.45 21.02 37.97
N GLU A 36 -7.27 21.61 37.72
CA GLU A 36 -6.00 20.96 38.03
C GLU A 36 -5.47 21.55 39.33
N LYS A 37 -5.41 20.71 40.36
CA LYS A 37 -4.49 20.90 41.48
C LYS A 37 -3.58 19.69 41.56
N SER A 38 -2.27 19.93 41.44
CA SER A 38 -1.21 19.52 42.39
C SER A 38 0.14 19.70 41.68
N ALA A 39 0.95 20.69 42.06
CA ALA A 39 1.84 20.75 43.22
C ALA A 39 3.30 20.52 42.78
N THR A 40 4.04 21.62 42.65
CA THR A 40 5.48 21.63 42.40
C THR A 40 6.21 21.17 43.65
N VAL A 41 6.94 20.05 43.57
CA VAL A 41 7.96 19.67 44.54
C VAL A 41 9.31 19.79 43.86
N ILE A 42 10.10 20.77 44.30
CA ILE A 42 11.52 20.90 43.97
C ILE A 42 12.27 19.98 44.92
N THR A 43 12.87 18.91 44.40
CA THR A 43 13.90 18.15 45.09
C THR A 43 15.16 18.18 44.24
N GLN A 44 16.11 19.02 44.63
CA GLN A 44 17.49 18.95 44.16
C GLN A 44 18.09 17.61 44.64
N PHE A 45 18.48 16.77 43.70
CA PHE A 45 19.46 15.70 43.94
C PHE A 45 20.67 15.97 43.07
N THR A 46 21.73 16.48 43.70
CA THR A 46 23.09 16.47 43.17
C THR A 46 23.63 15.06 43.32
N ALA A 47 24.04 14.42 42.22
CA ALA A 47 24.81 13.19 42.22
C ALA A 47 26.05 13.35 41.31
N PRO A 48 27.18 12.71 41.65
CA PRO A 48 28.51 13.20 41.30
C PRO A 48 28.95 12.86 39.87
N GLU A 49 29.82 13.72 39.37
CA GLU A 49 30.48 13.65 38.06
C GLU A 49 31.29 12.36 37.90
N GLN A 50 30.83 11.46 37.01
CA GLN A 50 31.58 10.28 36.61
C GLN A 50 32.39 10.60 35.34
N LYS A 51 33.71 10.78 35.49
CA LYS A 51 34.65 10.86 34.37
C LYS A 51 34.69 9.50 33.66
N VAL A 52 34.14 9.44 32.44
CA VAL A 52 34.33 8.30 31.53
C VAL A 52 35.58 8.57 30.68
N ALA A 53 36.55 7.66 30.72
CA ALA A 53 37.74 7.70 29.88
C ALA A 53 37.38 7.50 28.39
N PRO A 54 38.09 8.13 27.45
CA PRO A 54 37.82 7.95 26.02
C PRO A 54 38.16 6.52 25.58
N GLY A 55 37.23 5.88 24.86
CA GLY A 55 37.42 4.56 24.26
C GLY A 55 38.45 4.59 23.11
N PRO A 56 38.99 3.42 22.72
CA PRO A 56 40.01 3.32 21.68
C PRO A 56 39.48 3.76 20.30
N PRO A 57 40.34 4.34 19.44
CA PRO A 57 39.93 4.82 18.13
C PRO A 57 39.47 3.67 17.21
N PRO A 58 38.56 3.95 16.27
CA PRO A 58 38.05 2.95 15.33
C PRO A 58 39.16 2.43 14.40
N PRO A 59 39.08 1.16 13.96
CA PRO A 59 40.06 0.58 13.04
C PRO A 59 40.03 1.28 11.67
N PRO A 60 41.17 1.35 10.97
CA PRO A 60 41.26 2.03 9.68
C PRO A 60 40.42 1.33 8.61
N PRO A 61 39.89 2.07 7.62
CA PRO A 61 39.08 1.53 6.55
C PRO A 61 39.88 0.55 5.66
N PRO A 62 39.23 -0.47 5.08
CA PRO A 62 39.88 -1.42 4.19
C PRO A 62 40.41 -0.74 2.91
N PRO A 63 41.52 -1.23 2.33
CA PRO A 63 42.11 -0.64 1.14
C PRO A 63 41.18 -0.76 -0.08
N PRO A 64 41.25 0.20 -1.03
CA PRO A 64 40.43 0.17 -2.23
C PRO A 64 40.74 -1.04 -3.11
N PRO A 65 39.74 -1.62 -3.82
CA PRO A 65 39.96 -2.73 -4.73
C PRO A 65 40.91 -2.35 -5.88
N GLU A 66 41.85 -3.24 -6.14
CA GLU A 66 42.91 -3.11 -7.15
C GLU A 66 42.31 -3.07 -8.57
N LYS A 67 42.74 -2.08 -9.36
CA LYS A 67 42.30 -1.89 -10.75
C LYS A 67 42.77 -3.07 -11.61
N GLN A 68 41.85 -3.97 -11.97
CA GLN A 68 42.11 -4.90 -13.06
C GLN A 68 42.18 -4.15 -14.40
N LYS A 69 43.35 -4.26 -15.03
CA LYS A 69 43.64 -3.76 -16.38
C LYS A 69 42.72 -4.43 -17.39
N THR A 70 41.91 -3.63 -18.08
CA THR A 70 41.26 -4.00 -19.33
C THR A 70 42.28 -3.95 -20.47
N THR A 71 42.43 -5.06 -21.19
CA THR A 71 43.12 -5.12 -22.48
C THR A 71 42.07 -5.47 -23.56
N PRO A 72 42.11 -4.86 -24.76
CA PRO A 72 40.94 -4.70 -25.62
C PRO A 72 40.75 -5.90 -26.57
N VAL A 73 39.50 -6.28 -26.83
CA VAL A 73 39.16 -7.19 -27.94
C VAL A 73 38.73 -6.35 -29.14
N GLN A 74 39.51 -6.50 -30.21
CA GLN A 74 39.28 -5.94 -31.53
C GLN A 74 38.14 -6.66 -32.26
N THR A 75 37.46 -5.87 -33.08
CA THR A 75 36.45 -6.20 -34.08
C THR A 75 36.93 -7.26 -35.08
N ALA A 76 36.09 -8.24 -35.42
CA ALA A 76 36.19 -8.97 -36.68
C ALA A 76 34.83 -9.46 -37.20
N THR A 77 34.65 -9.24 -38.49
CA THR A 77 33.51 -9.42 -39.39
C THR A 77 33.09 -10.87 -39.70
N ALA A 78 31.85 -11.01 -40.18
CA ALA A 78 31.17 -12.24 -40.58
C ALA A 78 31.70 -12.92 -41.87
N LYS A 79 31.52 -14.27 -42.00
CA LYS A 79 30.99 -14.98 -43.20
C LYS A 79 30.93 -16.53 -43.06
N SER A 80 29.84 -17.11 -43.60
CA SER A 80 29.71 -18.37 -44.40
C SER A 80 29.35 -19.76 -43.80
N MET A 81 28.09 -20.16 -44.06
CA MET A 81 27.51 -21.44 -44.59
C MET A 81 27.89 -22.87 -44.09
N ALA A 82 26.88 -23.57 -43.54
CA ALA A 82 26.23 -24.90 -43.87
C ALA A 82 27.08 -26.18 -44.21
N PRO A 83 26.61 -27.45 -43.97
CA PRO A 83 25.22 -27.93 -44.11
C PRO A 83 24.63 -28.94 -43.06
N ARG A 84 23.35 -29.22 -43.28
CA ARG A 84 22.33 -30.04 -42.59
C ARG A 84 22.54 -31.57 -42.71
N PRO A 85 21.97 -32.39 -41.79
CA PRO A 85 21.48 -33.72 -42.13
C PRO A 85 19.96 -33.91 -41.97
N THR A 86 19.47 -34.88 -42.73
CA THR A 86 18.10 -35.15 -43.20
C THR A 86 17.21 -35.89 -42.17
N MET A 87 15.89 -35.75 -42.36
CA MET A 87 14.81 -36.30 -41.56
C MET A 87 14.67 -37.83 -41.64
N ILE A 88 14.17 -38.44 -40.56
CA ILE A 88 13.44 -39.71 -40.58
C ILE A 88 12.07 -39.46 -39.96
N SER A 89 11.03 -39.80 -40.72
CA SER A 89 9.62 -39.74 -40.32
C SER A 89 9.09 -41.14 -40.00
N THR A 90 8.31 -41.28 -38.93
CA THR A 90 7.20 -42.24 -38.82
C THR A 90 6.20 -41.77 -37.73
N PRO A 91 4.91 -42.20 -37.79
CA PRO A 91 3.76 -41.37 -37.47
C PRO A 91 3.07 -41.63 -36.11
N LEU A 92 2.17 -40.69 -35.75
CA LEU A 92 1.34 -40.55 -34.54
C LEU A 92 0.65 -41.83 -34.00
N PRO A 93 0.23 -41.76 -32.72
CA PRO A 93 -1.21 -41.84 -32.47
C PRO A 93 -1.76 -40.66 -31.67
N SER A 94 -2.89 -40.17 -32.16
CA SER A 94 -3.80 -39.24 -31.51
C SER A 94 -4.39 -39.85 -30.24
N ALA A 95 -3.97 -39.37 -29.07
CA ALA A 95 -4.71 -39.55 -27.83
C ALA A 95 -5.26 -38.19 -27.41
N ALA A 96 -6.58 -38.05 -27.53
CA ALA A 96 -7.30 -36.93 -26.95
C ALA A 96 -7.09 -36.94 -25.43
N VAL A 97 -6.35 -35.96 -24.92
CA VAL A 97 -6.28 -35.72 -23.48
C VAL A 97 -7.60 -35.07 -23.07
N VAL A 98 -8.47 -35.88 -22.47
CA VAL A 98 -9.65 -35.41 -21.75
C VAL A 98 -9.15 -34.62 -20.55
N ILE A 99 -9.30 -33.29 -20.60
CA ILE A 99 -9.07 -32.41 -19.46
C ILE A 99 -10.15 -32.74 -18.41
N PRO A 100 -9.79 -33.07 -17.15
CA PRO A 100 -10.79 -33.26 -16.10
C PRO A 100 -11.54 -31.94 -15.88
N VAL A 101 -12.86 -31.99 -16.02
CA VAL A 101 -13.77 -30.92 -15.58
C VAL A 101 -13.51 -30.68 -14.08
N PRO A 102 -13.22 -29.44 -13.63
CA PRO A 102 -13.07 -29.17 -12.20
C PRO A 102 -14.33 -29.59 -11.44
N ALA A 103 -14.15 -30.23 -10.29
CA ALA A 103 -15.23 -30.62 -9.39
C ALA A 103 -16.14 -29.41 -9.06
N PRO A 104 -17.45 -29.64 -8.80
CA PRO A 104 -18.38 -28.56 -8.51
C PRO A 104 -17.90 -27.70 -7.35
N VAL A 105 -17.98 -26.38 -7.56
CA VAL A 105 -17.78 -25.34 -6.54
C VAL A 105 -18.59 -25.71 -5.28
N PRO A 106 -17.98 -25.69 -4.07
CA PRO A 106 -18.71 -25.97 -2.84
C PRO A 106 -19.95 -25.06 -2.71
N GLN A 107 -21.08 -25.67 -2.38
CA GLN A 107 -22.37 -24.98 -2.22
C GLN A 107 -22.28 -23.82 -1.22
N MET A 108 -22.92 -22.69 -1.57
CA MET A 108 -22.99 -21.42 -0.84
C MET A 108 -23.34 -21.48 0.66
N ALA A 109 -23.83 -22.62 1.17
CA ALA A 109 -24.27 -22.77 2.55
C ALA A 109 -23.11 -22.83 3.57
N ASP A 110 -21.87 -23.13 3.15
CA ASP A 110 -20.76 -23.36 4.10
C ASP A 110 -19.89 -22.10 4.35
N MET A 111 -20.06 -21.03 3.57
CA MET A 111 -19.33 -19.76 3.75
C MET A 111 -19.92 -18.86 4.84
N GLY A 112 -21.18 -19.08 5.23
CA GLY A 112 -21.82 -18.36 6.35
C GLY A 112 -21.20 -18.64 7.72
N LYS A 113 -20.39 -19.69 7.85
CA LYS A 113 -19.72 -20.07 9.11
C LYS A 113 -18.44 -19.28 9.39
N SER A 114 -17.78 -18.71 8.38
CA SER A 114 -16.55 -17.92 8.59
C SER A 114 -16.83 -16.56 9.24
N LEU A 115 -18.04 -16.01 9.02
CA LEU A 115 -18.53 -14.81 9.73
C LEU A 115 -18.94 -15.07 11.18
N ALA A 116 -19.12 -16.35 11.58
CA ALA A 116 -19.56 -16.71 12.93
C ALA A 116 -18.44 -16.69 13.99
N ILE A 117 -17.19 -16.46 13.58
CA ILE A 117 -16.01 -16.35 14.46
C ILE A 117 -15.81 -14.91 14.96
N LEU A 118 -16.48 -13.94 14.34
CA LEU A 118 -16.41 -12.55 14.75
C LEU A 118 -17.28 -12.32 15.99
N PRO A 119 -16.79 -11.65 17.05
CA PRO A 119 -17.60 -11.39 18.23
C PRO A 119 -18.90 -10.68 17.84
N LYS A 120 -20.02 -10.98 18.50
CA LYS A 120 -21.35 -10.42 18.16
C LYS A 120 -21.44 -8.88 18.19
N ASN A 121 -20.42 -8.20 18.73
CA ASN A 121 -20.29 -6.74 18.76
C ASN A 121 -19.31 -6.19 17.71
N PHE A 122 -18.85 -7.04 16.78
CA PHE A 122 -17.89 -6.67 15.75
C PHE A 122 -18.59 -6.02 14.56
N ALA A 123 -18.42 -4.71 14.43
CA ALA A 123 -18.63 -4.02 13.16
C ALA A 123 -17.30 -4.01 12.42
N VAL A 124 -17.11 -4.94 11.46
CA VAL A 124 -16.19 -4.67 10.34
C VAL A 124 -16.55 -3.28 9.85
N SER A 125 -15.60 -2.33 9.88
CA SER A 125 -15.87 -1.01 9.32
C SER A 125 -16.50 -1.20 7.95
N SER A 126 -17.58 -0.47 7.64
CA SER A 126 -18.28 -0.60 6.35
C SER A 126 -17.34 -0.51 5.14
N ILE A 127 -16.16 0.09 5.36
CA ILE A 127 -15.02 0.15 4.44
C ILE A 127 -14.56 -1.23 3.92
N TYR A 128 -14.63 -2.29 4.75
CA TYR A 128 -14.18 -3.64 4.39
C TYR A 128 -15.34 -4.61 4.11
N ALA A 129 -16.58 -4.15 4.12
CA ALA A 129 -17.77 -5.00 3.98
C ALA A 129 -17.79 -5.82 2.68
N ALA A 130 -17.31 -5.23 1.57
CA ALA A 130 -17.22 -5.90 0.28
C ALA A 130 -16.10 -6.96 0.22
N ARG A 131 -15.15 -6.94 1.16
CA ARG A 131 -14.11 -7.97 1.28
C ARG A 131 -14.59 -9.18 2.07
N VAL A 132 -15.42 -9.00 3.08
CA VAL A 132 -15.87 -10.11 3.95
C VAL A 132 -17.12 -10.84 3.45
N ASN A 133 -17.89 -10.23 2.54
CA ASN A 133 -19.11 -10.81 2.00
C ASN A 133 -18.98 -11.07 0.48
N THR A 134 -19.08 -12.34 0.08
CA THR A 134 -18.93 -12.79 -1.31
C THR A 134 -20.01 -12.25 -2.24
N GLN A 135 -21.27 -12.15 -1.79
CA GLN A 135 -22.34 -11.50 -2.56
C GLN A 135 -22.05 -10.01 -2.78
N THR A 136 -21.64 -9.28 -1.74
CA THR A 136 -21.27 -7.86 -1.85
C THR A 136 -20.08 -7.67 -2.79
N ARG A 137 -19.09 -8.58 -2.72
CA ARG A 137 -17.94 -8.61 -3.63
C ARG A 137 -18.37 -8.79 -5.08
N ALA A 138 -19.13 -9.85 -5.36
CA ALA A 138 -19.62 -10.16 -6.70
C ALA A 138 -20.47 -9.01 -7.28
N GLY A 139 -21.28 -8.36 -6.43
CA GLY A 139 -22.03 -7.16 -6.80
C GLY A 139 -21.12 -5.98 -7.15
N ALA A 140 -20.05 -5.74 -6.37
CA ALA A 140 -19.08 -4.69 -6.63
C ALA A 140 -18.29 -4.94 -7.92
N ILE A 141 -17.85 -6.18 -8.16
CA ILE A 141 -17.18 -6.58 -9.41
C ILE A 141 -18.11 -6.39 -10.60
N THR A 142 -19.37 -6.81 -10.49
CA THR A 142 -20.36 -6.64 -11.56
C THR A 142 -20.58 -5.15 -11.86
N ARG A 143 -20.76 -4.33 -10.81
CA ARG A 143 -21.04 -2.90 -10.92
C ARG A 143 -19.87 -2.11 -11.50
N TYR A 144 -18.65 -2.37 -11.03
CA TYR A 144 -17.48 -1.55 -11.35
C TYR A 144 -16.51 -2.20 -12.34
N GLY A 145 -16.49 -3.53 -12.46
CA GLY A 145 -15.63 -4.31 -13.35
C GLY A 145 -16.12 -4.46 -14.78
N GLY A 146 -17.30 -3.91 -15.10
CA GLY A 146 -17.84 -3.86 -16.46
C GLY A 146 -18.85 -4.94 -16.80
N GLY A 147 -19.67 -5.33 -15.82
CA GLY A 147 -20.82 -6.23 -16.01
C GLY A 147 -20.56 -7.68 -15.61
N ALA A 148 -21.65 -8.46 -15.55
CA ALA A 148 -21.64 -9.83 -15.02
C ALA A 148 -20.69 -10.77 -15.80
N THR A 149 -20.67 -10.68 -17.14
CA THR A 149 -19.79 -11.53 -17.99
C THR A 149 -18.30 -11.35 -17.67
N LYS A 150 -17.89 -10.16 -17.23
CA LYS A 150 -16.50 -9.89 -16.86
C LYS A 150 -16.19 -10.28 -15.43
N ALA A 151 -17.21 -10.41 -14.57
CA ALA A 151 -17.02 -10.71 -13.16
C ALA A 151 -16.35 -12.07 -12.94
N ASP A 152 -16.80 -13.12 -13.65
CA ASP A 152 -16.21 -14.47 -13.52
C ASP A 152 -14.75 -14.51 -14.00
N GLN A 153 -14.44 -13.77 -15.07
CA GLN A 153 -13.06 -13.68 -15.59
C GLN A 153 -12.13 -12.99 -14.60
N LEU A 154 -12.60 -11.90 -14.00
CA LEU A 154 -11.89 -11.13 -12.98
C LEU A 154 -11.63 -11.98 -11.74
N GLU A 155 -12.68 -12.60 -11.19
CA GLU A 155 -12.57 -13.43 -9.99
C GLU A 155 -11.67 -14.63 -10.25
N GLY A 156 -11.82 -15.30 -11.40
CA GLY A 156 -10.97 -16.41 -11.80
C GLY A 156 -9.49 -16.01 -11.94
N ALA A 157 -9.20 -14.79 -12.42
CA ALA A 157 -7.83 -14.28 -12.50
C ALA A 157 -7.24 -14.01 -11.11
N VAL A 158 -8.01 -13.39 -10.20
CA VAL A 158 -7.59 -13.17 -8.81
C VAL A 158 -7.30 -14.51 -8.13
N TYR A 159 -8.21 -15.49 -8.22
CA TYR A 159 -7.99 -16.83 -7.64
C TYR A 159 -6.73 -17.52 -8.16
N ARG A 160 -6.43 -17.42 -9.46
CA ARG A 160 -5.18 -17.98 -10.01
C ARG A 160 -3.94 -17.31 -9.40
N ALA A 161 -3.97 -15.99 -9.20
CA ALA A 161 -2.88 -15.26 -8.56
C ALA A 161 -2.71 -15.65 -7.08
N LEU A 162 -3.81 -15.79 -6.33
CA LEU A 162 -3.76 -16.25 -4.93
C LEU A 162 -3.22 -17.68 -4.82
N ASN A 163 -3.66 -18.58 -5.69
CA ASN A 163 -3.13 -19.95 -5.77
C ASN A 163 -1.63 -19.95 -6.09
N TRP A 164 -1.19 -19.10 -6.99
CA TRP A 164 0.22 -18.95 -7.30
C TRP A 164 1.02 -18.42 -6.10
N LEU A 165 0.52 -17.39 -5.41
CA LEU A 165 1.15 -16.86 -4.19
C LEU A 165 1.27 -17.93 -3.10
N GLN A 166 0.20 -18.72 -2.86
CA GLN A 166 0.24 -19.83 -1.91
C GLN A 166 1.34 -20.86 -2.26
N LYS A 167 1.47 -21.22 -3.54
CA LYS A 167 2.50 -22.17 -4.01
C LYS A 167 3.93 -21.61 -3.94
N ASN A 168 4.09 -20.29 -3.97
CA ASN A 168 5.38 -19.60 -3.99
C ASN A 168 5.73 -18.94 -2.64
N GLN A 169 5.04 -19.32 -1.55
CA GLN A 169 5.45 -18.94 -0.20
C GLN A 169 6.72 -19.71 0.20
N ASN A 170 7.68 -19.03 0.83
CA ASN A 170 8.87 -19.68 1.37
C ASN A 170 8.48 -20.60 2.56
N PRO A 171 9.30 -21.62 2.89
CA PRO A 171 9.03 -22.51 4.03
C PRO A 171 8.91 -21.80 5.39
N ASP A 172 9.55 -20.63 5.55
CA ASP A 172 9.49 -19.80 6.76
C ASP A 172 8.22 -18.93 6.84
N GLY A 173 7.35 -18.97 5.82
CA GLY A 173 6.14 -18.16 5.72
C GLY A 173 6.31 -16.82 5.00
N SER A 174 7.54 -16.39 4.72
CA SER A 174 7.79 -15.16 3.96
C SER A 174 7.54 -15.34 2.47
N TRP A 175 7.46 -14.23 1.73
CA TRP A 175 7.63 -14.21 0.28
C TRP A 175 8.90 -13.44 -0.09
N GLY A 176 9.43 -13.70 -1.28
CA GLY A 176 10.59 -12.98 -1.81
C GLY A 176 11.95 -13.54 -1.39
N GLY A 177 12.99 -12.79 -1.74
CA GLY A 177 14.40 -13.09 -1.49
C GLY A 177 15.11 -11.96 -0.75
N SER A 178 15.43 -10.87 -1.45
CA SER A 178 16.20 -9.76 -0.88
C SER A 178 15.33 -8.77 -0.09
N TYR A 179 14.06 -8.64 -0.46
CA TYR A 179 13.13 -7.66 0.13
C TYR A 179 11.95 -8.34 0.83
N LYS A 180 12.25 -9.39 1.62
CA LYS A 180 11.24 -10.28 2.23
C LYS A 180 10.10 -9.54 2.95
N PRO A 181 10.33 -8.55 3.82
CA PRO A 181 9.23 -7.83 4.45
C PRO A 181 8.31 -7.09 3.48
N ALA A 182 8.86 -6.46 2.43
CA ALA A 182 8.04 -5.83 1.41
C ALA A 182 7.23 -6.88 0.62
N MET A 183 7.88 -7.94 0.14
CA MET A 183 7.22 -8.99 -0.63
C MET A 183 6.15 -9.72 0.18
N THR A 184 6.43 -10.01 1.45
CA THR A 184 5.47 -10.61 2.38
C THR A 184 4.30 -9.67 2.63
N GLY A 185 4.56 -8.37 2.84
CA GLY A 185 3.50 -7.39 2.99
C GLY A 185 2.61 -7.27 1.75
N LEU A 186 3.19 -7.23 0.54
CA LEU A 186 2.41 -7.18 -0.71
C LEU A 186 1.57 -8.45 -0.93
N ALA A 187 2.14 -9.63 -0.67
CA ALA A 187 1.42 -10.90 -0.77
C ALA A 187 0.23 -10.96 0.20
N LEU A 188 0.45 -10.53 1.46
CA LEU A 188 -0.62 -10.43 2.45
C LEU A 188 -1.68 -9.40 2.05
N LEU A 189 -1.29 -8.21 1.58
CA LEU A 189 -2.23 -7.19 1.09
C LEU A 189 -3.11 -7.73 -0.04
N THR A 190 -2.58 -8.58 -0.92
CA THR A 190 -3.33 -9.23 -2.01
C THR A 190 -4.33 -10.24 -1.44
N MET A 191 -3.88 -11.15 -0.58
CA MET A 191 -4.75 -12.14 0.09
C MET A 191 -5.89 -11.46 0.88
N LEU A 192 -5.55 -10.45 1.69
CA LEU A 192 -6.49 -9.72 2.54
C LEU A 192 -7.44 -8.81 1.75
N ALA A 193 -7.03 -8.30 0.59
CA ALA A 193 -7.90 -7.56 -0.30
C ALA A 193 -9.03 -8.44 -0.85
N HIS A 194 -8.72 -9.69 -1.21
CA HIS A 194 -9.70 -10.73 -1.51
C HIS A 194 -10.44 -11.26 -0.27
N GLY A 195 -10.19 -10.72 0.92
CA GLY A 195 -10.86 -11.12 2.17
C GLY A 195 -10.39 -12.46 2.73
N GLU A 196 -9.25 -12.98 2.28
CA GLU A 196 -8.66 -14.17 2.85
C GLU A 196 -7.91 -13.82 4.14
N THR A 197 -8.27 -14.48 5.24
CA THR A 197 -7.66 -14.28 6.57
C THR A 197 -7.05 -15.58 7.08
N GLN A 198 -6.44 -15.56 8.26
CA GLN A 198 -5.87 -16.73 8.92
C GLN A 198 -6.89 -17.86 9.18
N THR A 199 -8.18 -17.54 9.17
CA THR A 199 -9.27 -18.51 9.35
C THR A 199 -9.86 -19.02 8.04
N SER A 200 -9.37 -18.55 6.89
CA SER A 200 -9.83 -19.01 5.59
C SER A 200 -9.57 -20.51 5.39
N LYS A 201 -10.54 -21.22 4.82
CA LYS A 201 -10.46 -22.67 4.60
C LYS A 201 -9.27 -23.09 3.73
N GLN A 202 -9.00 -22.34 2.66
CA GLN A 202 -7.95 -22.67 1.69
C GLN A 202 -6.64 -21.93 1.97
N TYR A 203 -6.73 -20.62 2.25
CA TYR A 203 -5.54 -19.76 2.36
C TYR A 203 -5.17 -19.43 3.82
N GLY A 204 -5.91 -19.94 4.81
CA GLY A 204 -5.74 -19.57 6.22
C GLY A 204 -4.35 -19.85 6.76
N GLU A 205 -3.83 -21.05 6.53
CA GLU A 205 -2.46 -21.40 6.95
C GLU A 205 -1.41 -20.54 6.24
N THR A 206 -1.62 -20.24 4.96
CA THR A 206 -0.73 -19.38 4.16
C THR A 206 -0.69 -17.96 4.72
N VAL A 207 -1.85 -17.35 4.99
CA VAL A 207 -1.95 -16.00 5.58
C VAL A 207 -1.36 -16.01 6.99
N GLN A 208 -1.69 -17.01 7.81
CA GLN A 208 -1.18 -17.13 9.18
C GLN A 208 0.35 -17.17 9.22
N LYS A 209 0.99 -17.99 8.39
CA LYS A 209 2.46 -18.08 8.31
C LYS A 209 3.10 -16.75 7.90
N GLY A 210 2.51 -16.05 6.93
CA GLY A 210 3.01 -14.74 6.49
C GLY A 210 2.90 -13.66 7.57
N VAL A 211 1.73 -13.58 8.22
CA VAL A 211 1.51 -12.65 9.33
C VAL A 211 2.45 -12.97 10.50
N GLN A 212 2.56 -14.24 10.88
CA GLN A 212 3.46 -14.68 11.95
C GLN A 212 4.92 -14.32 11.65
N TRP A 213 5.37 -14.50 10.41
CA TRP A 213 6.72 -14.13 10.01
C TRP A 213 7.00 -12.62 10.16
N LEU A 214 6.05 -11.76 9.76
CA LEU A 214 6.16 -10.31 9.98
C LEU A 214 6.16 -9.98 11.47
N MET A 215 5.27 -10.59 12.25
CA MET A 215 5.17 -10.38 13.69
C MET A 215 6.47 -10.74 14.41
N ASP A 216 7.08 -11.88 14.09
CA ASP A 216 8.34 -12.30 14.69
C ASP A 216 9.50 -11.42 14.26
N THR A 217 9.50 -10.97 13.00
CA THR A 217 10.47 -9.97 12.51
C THR A 217 10.35 -8.66 13.28
N GLY A 218 9.12 -8.17 13.48
CA GLY A 218 8.84 -6.97 14.26
C GLY A 218 9.31 -7.11 15.71
N ARG A 219 8.89 -8.18 16.40
CA ARG A 219 9.27 -8.45 17.80
C ARG A 219 10.79 -8.49 17.99
N LYS A 220 11.51 -9.17 17.08
CA LYS A 220 12.98 -9.28 17.13
C LYS A 220 13.68 -7.94 16.95
N ASN A 221 13.12 -7.05 16.14
CA ASN A 221 13.77 -5.82 15.68
C ASN A 221 13.09 -4.55 16.21
N LYS A 222 12.48 -4.61 17.40
CA LYS A 222 11.80 -3.46 18.04
C LYS A 222 10.78 -2.79 17.11
N ASN A 223 9.95 -3.62 16.49
CA ASN A 223 8.91 -3.28 15.53
C ASN A 223 9.40 -2.70 14.19
N VAL A 224 10.70 -2.78 13.87
CA VAL A 224 11.24 -2.38 12.56
C VAL A 224 11.43 -3.60 11.65
N PHE A 225 10.85 -3.58 10.45
CA PHE A 225 10.77 -4.80 9.63
C PHE A 225 12.01 -5.08 8.77
N ALA A 226 12.87 -4.09 8.51
CA ALA A 226 14.06 -4.27 7.70
C ALA A 226 15.23 -3.40 8.19
N SER A 227 16.45 -3.83 7.91
CA SER A 227 17.69 -3.06 8.14
C SER A 227 18.17 -2.33 6.88
N GLN A 228 17.92 -2.89 5.70
CA GLN A 228 18.21 -2.28 4.40
C GLN A 228 16.94 -1.72 3.78
N HIS A 229 16.99 -0.53 3.19
CA HIS A 229 15.81 0.17 2.65
C HIS A 229 14.59 0.09 3.59
N PRO A 230 14.76 0.38 4.90
CA PRO A 230 13.70 0.20 5.88
C PRO A 230 12.44 0.98 5.52
N GLU A 231 12.56 2.11 4.85
CA GLU A 231 11.48 3.03 4.54
C GLU A 231 10.36 2.41 3.67
N TYR A 232 10.69 1.60 2.66
CA TYR A 232 9.70 0.91 1.84
C TYR A 232 9.17 -0.34 2.52
N GLN A 233 10.12 -1.19 2.96
CA GLN A 233 9.80 -2.50 3.49
C GLN A 233 8.98 -2.41 4.76
N HIS A 234 9.29 -1.45 5.63
CA HIS A 234 8.55 -1.23 6.86
C HIS A 234 7.17 -0.67 6.60
N ALA A 235 7.02 0.30 5.70
CA ALA A 235 5.71 0.88 5.39
C ALA A 235 4.77 -0.17 4.78
N ILE A 236 5.25 -0.98 3.83
CA ILE A 236 4.46 -2.04 3.19
C ILE A 236 4.05 -3.12 4.19
N ALA A 237 4.98 -3.59 5.04
CA ALA A 237 4.66 -4.57 6.08
C ALA A 237 3.67 -4.01 7.12
N THR A 238 3.84 -2.76 7.54
CA THR A 238 2.91 -2.08 8.46
C THR A 238 1.51 -1.94 7.85
N TYR A 239 1.43 -1.62 6.56
CA TYR A 239 0.17 -1.57 5.83
C TYR A 239 -0.53 -2.94 5.84
N ALA A 240 0.20 -4.03 5.55
CA ALA A 240 -0.35 -5.38 5.60
C ALA A 240 -0.91 -5.75 6.97
N LEU A 241 -0.13 -5.51 8.04
CA LEU A 241 -0.58 -5.78 9.42
C LEU A 241 -1.77 -4.90 9.82
N ALA A 242 -1.85 -3.66 9.33
CA ALA A 242 -2.99 -2.79 9.58
C ALA A 242 -4.28 -3.30 8.91
N GLU A 243 -4.22 -3.75 7.65
CA GLU A 243 -5.39 -4.35 6.99
C GLU A 243 -5.77 -5.69 7.63
N ASP A 244 -4.79 -6.49 8.04
CA ASP A 244 -5.05 -7.75 8.74
C ASP A 244 -5.76 -7.50 10.07
N TYR A 245 -5.23 -6.59 10.89
CA TYR A 245 -5.86 -6.22 12.15
C TYR A 245 -7.27 -5.64 11.93
N ALA A 246 -7.48 -4.83 10.89
CA ALA A 246 -8.82 -4.31 10.57
C ALA A 246 -9.85 -5.41 10.27
N LEU A 247 -9.41 -6.53 9.69
CA LEU A 247 -10.27 -7.67 9.34
C LEU A 247 -10.44 -8.66 10.48
N THR A 248 -9.43 -8.82 11.34
CA THR A 248 -9.33 -9.95 12.29
C THR A 248 -9.45 -9.51 13.75
N GLN A 249 -9.00 -8.30 14.08
CA GLN A 249 -8.85 -7.76 15.44
C GLN A 249 -8.08 -8.69 16.39
N ILE A 250 -7.17 -9.52 15.87
CA ILE A 250 -6.33 -10.39 16.70
C ILE A 250 -5.44 -9.51 17.59
N GLY A 251 -5.62 -9.64 18.91
CA GLY A 251 -4.98 -8.75 19.90
C GLY A 251 -3.46 -8.75 19.85
N ASP A 252 -2.85 -9.90 19.59
CA ASP A 252 -1.39 -10.02 19.49
C ASP A 252 -0.78 -9.16 18.37
N LEU A 253 -1.53 -8.88 17.31
CA LEU A 253 -1.10 -8.03 16.20
C LEU A 253 -1.00 -6.57 16.62
N LEU A 254 -1.90 -6.12 17.48
CA LEU A 254 -2.04 -4.70 17.83
C LEU A 254 -0.73 -4.14 18.40
N THR A 255 -0.08 -4.86 19.31
CA THR A 255 1.16 -4.40 19.96
C THR A 255 2.30 -4.17 18.94
N VAL A 256 2.49 -5.09 18.00
CA VAL A 256 3.53 -4.93 16.97
C VAL A 256 3.14 -3.85 15.97
N LEU A 257 1.85 -3.80 15.60
CA LEU A 257 1.32 -2.80 14.69
C LEU A 257 1.45 -1.38 15.25
N GLU A 258 1.11 -1.15 16.52
CA GLU A 258 1.23 0.15 17.18
C GLU A 258 2.68 0.63 17.18
N GLY A 259 3.63 -0.24 17.54
CA GLY A 259 5.05 0.10 17.50
C GLY A 259 5.57 0.36 16.09
N ALA A 260 5.05 -0.36 15.09
CA ALA A 260 5.40 -0.12 13.70
C ALA A 260 4.85 1.22 13.18
N VAL A 261 3.60 1.54 13.52
CA VAL A 261 2.99 2.84 13.20
C VAL A 261 3.72 3.97 13.92
N GLU A 262 4.08 3.79 15.19
CA GLU A 262 4.90 4.75 15.93
C GLU A 262 6.23 5.00 15.22
N LYS A 263 6.91 3.96 14.75
CA LYS A 263 8.15 4.10 13.98
C LYS A 263 7.95 4.98 12.75
N ILE A 264 6.86 4.79 11.98
CA ILE A 264 6.55 5.66 10.83
C ILE A 264 6.36 7.12 11.30
N VAL A 265 5.58 7.35 12.36
CA VAL A 265 5.27 8.69 12.88
C VAL A 265 6.54 9.42 13.34
N VAL A 266 7.37 8.79 14.16
CA VAL A 266 8.57 9.45 14.72
C VAL A 266 9.69 9.65 13.69
N SER A 267 9.67 8.90 12.59
CA SER A 267 10.63 9.02 11.49
C SER A 267 10.19 9.95 10.37
N GLN A 268 9.08 10.66 10.51
CA GLN A 268 8.67 11.70 9.57
C GLN A 268 9.58 12.94 9.69
N CYS A 269 9.98 13.51 8.56
CA CYS A 269 10.68 14.79 8.54
C CYS A 269 9.77 15.95 9.00
N PRO A 270 10.35 17.07 9.48
CA PRO A 270 9.60 18.26 9.86
C PRO A 270 8.64 18.78 8.77
N THR A 271 9.01 18.58 7.50
CA THR A 271 8.28 18.94 6.28
C THR A 271 7.10 18.02 5.96
N GLY A 272 7.00 16.85 6.60
CA GLY A 272 5.97 15.85 6.36
C GLY A 272 6.33 14.69 5.42
N ALA A 273 7.53 14.71 4.82
CA ALA A 273 8.04 13.63 3.98
C ALA A 273 8.70 12.51 4.80
N TRP A 274 9.05 11.43 4.12
CA TRP A 274 9.95 10.39 4.64
C TRP A 274 11.15 10.19 3.72
N GLU A 275 12.31 9.93 4.34
CA GLU A 275 13.61 9.80 3.68
C GLU A 275 14.10 8.35 3.69
N TYR A 276 15.04 8.04 2.78
CA TYR A 276 15.79 6.80 2.81
C TYR A 276 16.46 6.58 4.17
N GLY A 277 16.37 5.33 4.67
CA GLY A 277 16.87 4.97 5.98
C GLY A 277 16.04 5.53 7.14
N TYR A 278 14.87 6.13 6.87
CA TYR A 278 14.09 6.87 7.85
C TYR A 278 14.88 7.99 8.56
N ASN A 279 15.80 8.62 7.83
CA ASN A 279 16.58 9.75 8.32
C ASN A 279 15.73 11.03 8.33
N ASN A 280 15.21 11.39 9.51
CA ASN A 280 14.37 12.57 9.68
C ASN A 280 15.14 13.89 9.95
N GLN A 281 16.48 13.86 9.90
CA GLN A 281 17.33 15.01 10.23
C GLN A 281 17.57 15.96 9.04
N MET A 282 17.01 15.65 7.87
CA MET A 282 17.14 16.47 6.64
C MET A 282 18.61 16.76 6.25
N THR A 283 19.49 15.76 6.35
CA THR A 283 20.95 15.93 6.14
C THR A 283 21.40 16.20 4.70
N ARG A 284 20.46 16.25 3.73
CA ARG A 284 20.75 16.47 2.30
C ARG A 284 19.86 17.58 1.73
N PRO A 285 19.92 18.82 2.25
CA PRO A 285 18.99 19.87 1.87
C PRO A 285 19.11 20.30 0.40
N ASP A 286 20.28 20.17 -0.23
CA ASP A 286 20.46 20.55 -1.64
C ASP A 286 19.79 19.54 -2.61
N GLU A 287 19.87 18.24 -2.28
CA GLU A 287 19.28 17.17 -3.07
C GLU A 287 17.79 16.98 -2.75
N ARG A 288 17.44 17.12 -1.46
CA ARG A 288 16.15 16.79 -0.86
C ARG A 288 15.72 17.91 0.09
N PRO A 289 15.42 19.10 -0.45
CA PRO A 289 15.11 20.29 0.35
C PRO A 289 13.87 20.12 1.23
N LEU A 290 13.00 19.16 0.88
CA LEU A 290 11.82 18.81 1.65
C LEU A 290 12.01 17.55 2.51
N GLY A 291 13.24 17.07 2.72
CA GLY A 291 13.54 15.99 3.67
C GLY A 291 13.05 14.59 3.26
N GLY A 292 12.80 14.35 1.98
CA GLY A 292 12.32 13.05 1.53
C GLY A 292 11.82 13.06 0.10
N ASP A 293 11.17 11.97 -0.29
CA ASP A 293 10.53 11.88 -1.60
C ASP A 293 9.09 11.36 -1.52
N LEU A 294 8.36 11.63 -2.60
CA LEU A 294 6.95 11.27 -2.72
C LEU A 294 6.71 9.77 -2.84
N SER A 295 7.64 8.99 -3.41
CA SER A 295 7.43 7.53 -3.54
C SER A 295 7.51 6.79 -2.21
N ILE A 296 8.45 7.16 -1.33
CA ILE A 296 8.52 6.64 0.05
C ILE A 296 7.30 7.12 0.83
N SER A 297 6.99 8.42 0.71
CA SER A 297 5.88 9.04 1.44
C SER A 297 4.55 8.39 1.08
N GLY A 298 4.33 8.01 -0.18
CA GLY A 298 3.12 7.32 -0.63
C GLY A 298 2.85 5.99 0.08
N TRP A 299 3.88 5.17 0.34
CA TRP A 299 3.72 3.93 1.10
C TRP A 299 3.46 4.20 2.58
N ASN A 300 4.14 5.18 3.17
CA ASN A 300 3.92 5.57 4.56
C ASN A 300 2.50 6.13 4.77
N ILE A 301 2.00 6.94 3.84
CA ILE A 301 0.62 7.45 3.85
C ILE A 301 -0.39 6.31 3.78
N GLN A 302 -0.19 5.31 2.93
CA GLN A 302 -1.06 4.13 2.86
C GLN A 302 -1.07 3.36 4.19
N ALA A 303 0.09 3.13 4.80
CA ALA A 303 0.21 2.45 6.08
C ALA A 303 -0.52 3.22 7.20
N LEU A 304 -0.29 4.54 7.32
CA LEU A 304 -0.97 5.39 8.31
C LEU A 304 -2.48 5.43 8.09
N LYS A 305 -2.93 5.51 6.82
CA LYS A 305 -4.36 5.48 6.47
C LYS A 305 -5.00 4.16 6.86
N ALA A 306 -4.34 3.03 6.57
CA ALA A 306 -4.82 1.71 6.97
C ALA A 306 -4.88 1.55 8.49
N ALA A 307 -3.83 1.97 9.21
CA ALA A 307 -3.81 1.96 10.67
C ALA A 307 -4.95 2.78 11.27
N LYS A 308 -5.20 3.98 10.73
CA LYS A 308 -6.34 4.82 11.14
C LYS A 308 -7.68 4.15 10.89
N ASN A 309 -7.86 3.51 9.72
CA ASN A 309 -9.08 2.78 9.38
C ASN A 309 -9.27 1.54 10.27
N ALA A 310 -8.19 0.93 10.73
CA ALA A 310 -8.18 -0.21 11.66
C ALA A 310 -8.42 0.19 13.13
N GLY A 311 -8.53 1.49 13.42
CA GLY A 311 -8.79 2.01 14.76
C GLY A 311 -7.55 2.16 15.65
N VAL A 312 -6.34 1.96 15.11
CA VAL A 312 -5.06 2.04 15.84
C VAL A 312 -4.87 3.43 16.47
N LYS A 313 -4.43 3.47 17.73
CA LYS A 313 -4.29 4.70 18.53
C LYS A 313 -2.83 5.00 18.86
N VAL A 314 -2.13 5.62 17.91
CA VAL A 314 -0.75 6.08 18.10
C VAL A 314 -0.70 7.60 18.20
N LYS A 315 0.00 8.13 19.20
CA LYS A 315 0.18 9.57 19.39
C LYS A 315 0.88 10.18 18.17
N GLY A 316 0.32 11.26 17.63
CA GLY A 316 0.90 11.97 16.49
C GLY A 316 0.53 11.40 15.11
N LEU A 317 -0.25 10.32 15.04
CA LEU A 317 -0.71 9.75 13.76
C LEU A 317 -1.45 10.78 12.91
N ASP A 318 -2.47 11.43 13.48
CA ASP A 318 -3.27 12.43 12.75
C ASP A 318 -2.44 13.63 12.31
N GLU A 319 -1.52 14.08 13.15
CA GLU A 319 -0.60 15.17 12.82
C GLU A 319 0.39 14.77 11.71
N ALA A 320 0.89 13.53 11.73
CA ALA A 320 1.74 13.01 10.68
C ALA A 320 1.02 12.96 9.33
N MET A 321 -0.25 12.53 9.31
CA MET A 321 -1.07 12.58 8.10
C MET A 321 -1.29 14.02 7.62
N ARG A 322 -1.54 14.98 8.53
CA ARG A 322 -1.68 16.40 8.18
C ARG A 322 -0.40 16.96 7.55
N LYS A 323 0.76 16.70 8.13
CA LYS A 323 2.05 17.12 7.56
C LYS A 323 2.35 16.45 6.21
N ALA A 324 1.99 15.18 6.06
CA ALA A 324 2.13 14.47 4.79
C ALA A 324 1.31 15.14 3.67
N LEU A 325 0.16 15.73 4.00
CA LEU A 325 -0.63 16.51 3.04
C LEU A 325 0.08 17.80 2.64
N ASP A 326 0.67 18.50 3.62
CA ASP A 326 1.46 19.71 3.37
C ASP A 326 2.65 19.41 2.43
N PHE A 327 3.39 18.32 2.69
CA PHE A 327 4.45 17.85 1.79
C PHE A 327 3.93 17.51 0.38
N THR A 328 2.84 16.75 0.29
CA THR A 328 2.27 16.33 -1.00
C THR A 328 1.86 17.54 -1.85
N LYS A 329 1.29 18.58 -1.22
CA LYS A 329 1.02 19.86 -1.88
C LYS A 329 2.28 20.64 -2.22
N ALA A 330 3.32 20.57 -1.38
CA ALA A 330 4.58 21.27 -1.63
C ALA A 330 5.32 20.73 -2.87
N VAL A 331 5.18 19.44 -3.20
CA VAL A 331 5.75 18.85 -4.42
C VAL A 331 4.84 18.93 -5.65
N TYR A 332 3.61 19.43 -5.51
CA TYR A 332 2.70 19.66 -6.63
C TYR A 332 3.08 20.89 -7.46
N ASP A 333 3.03 20.75 -8.78
CA ASP A 333 3.28 21.81 -9.75
C ASP A 333 1.99 22.21 -10.48
N ASP A 334 1.51 23.43 -10.22
CA ASP A 334 0.29 23.98 -10.83
C ASP A 334 0.38 24.12 -12.37
N LYS A 335 1.59 24.21 -12.96
CA LYS A 335 1.75 24.38 -14.41
C LYS A 335 1.58 23.06 -15.16
N THR A 336 2.15 21.99 -14.61
CA THR A 336 2.11 20.66 -15.23
C THR A 336 0.99 19.79 -14.68
N HIS A 337 0.37 20.20 -13.57
CA HIS A 337 -0.55 19.39 -12.77
C HIS A 337 0.03 18.06 -12.30
N ARG A 338 1.37 17.99 -12.13
CA ARG A 338 2.09 16.79 -11.69
C ARG A 338 2.73 17.00 -10.32
N PHE A 339 3.13 15.89 -9.73
CA PHE A 339 3.88 15.88 -8.48
C PHE A 339 5.34 15.53 -8.75
N GLY A 340 6.25 16.37 -8.26
CA GLY A 340 7.68 16.10 -8.34
C GLY A 340 8.17 15.14 -7.26
N TYR A 341 9.41 14.72 -7.38
CA TYR A 341 10.00 13.67 -6.54
C TYR A 341 10.33 14.18 -5.13
N THR A 342 11.22 15.18 -5.04
CA THR A 342 11.70 15.79 -3.77
C THR A 342 11.34 17.27 -3.67
N LYS A 343 10.87 17.86 -4.78
CA LYS A 343 10.47 19.27 -4.95
C LYS A 343 9.56 19.40 -6.16
N LYS A 344 8.97 20.57 -6.41
CA LYS A 344 8.14 20.83 -7.59
C LYS A 344 8.91 20.61 -8.90
N GLY A 345 8.18 20.13 -9.91
CA GLY A 345 8.71 19.88 -11.26
C GLY A 345 9.30 18.47 -11.46
N GLY A 346 9.47 18.07 -12.72
CA GLY A 346 10.13 16.81 -13.10
C GLY A 346 9.39 15.52 -12.69
N GLY A 347 8.10 15.59 -12.37
CA GLY A 347 7.31 14.44 -11.93
C GLY A 347 7.24 13.33 -12.98
N SER A 348 7.34 12.07 -12.55
CA SER A 348 7.09 10.90 -13.40
C SER A 348 5.61 10.49 -13.35
N ASP A 349 5.20 9.58 -14.23
CA ASP A 349 3.82 9.06 -14.22
C ASP A 349 3.51 8.24 -12.96
N GLY A 350 4.51 7.58 -12.38
CA GLY A 350 4.38 6.92 -11.09
C GLY A 350 4.09 7.90 -9.98
N LEU A 351 4.86 9.00 -9.92
CA LEU A 351 4.67 10.05 -8.92
C LEU A 351 3.34 10.79 -9.08
N LEU A 352 2.85 10.90 -10.32
CA LEU A 352 1.52 11.43 -10.60
C LEU A 352 0.43 10.57 -9.93
N GLY A 353 0.47 9.24 -10.12
CA GLY A 353 -0.46 8.32 -9.46
C GLY A 353 -0.36 8.37 -7.92
N VAL A 354 0.87 8.35 -7.39
CA VAL A 354 1.13 8.40 -5.94
C VAL A 354 0.60 9.69 -5.32
N GLY A 355 0.86 10.83 -5.95
CA GLY A 355 0.40 12.12 -5.45
C GLY A 355 -1.13 12.22 -5.44
N ILE A 356 -1.82 11.76 -6.49
CA ILE A 356 -3.29 11.75 -6.52
C ILE A 356 -3.85 10.89 -5.39
N LEU A 357 -3.37 9.65 -5.26
CA LEU A 357 -3.85 8.75 -4.22
C LEU A 357 -3.56 9.29 -2.81
N SER A 358 -2.38 9.89 -2.62
CA SER A 358 -1.98 10.54 -1.37
C SER A 358 -2.95 11.67 -1.02
N MET A 359 -3.27 12.56 -1.97
CA MET A 359 -4.25 13.63 -1.76
C MET A 359 -5.62 13.07 -1.34
N MET A 360 -6.09 12.00 -1.99
CA MET A 360 -7.36 11.35 -1.64
C MET A 360 -7.35 10.75 -0.23
N PHE A 361 -6.30 9.99 0.12
CA PHE A 361 -6.20 9.31 1.42
C PHE A 361 -6.04 10.28 2.58
N LEU A 362 -5.48 11.47 2.30
CA LEU A 362 -5.30 12.56 3.24
C LEU A 362 -6.49 13.54 3.27
N GLY A 363 -7.62 13.20 2.63
CA GLY A 363 -8.86 13.98 2.71
C GLY A 363 -8.91 15.21 1.80
N ALA A 364 -8.00 15.31 0.82
CA ALA A 364 -7.91 16.41 -0.14
C ALA A 364 -8.24 15.97 -1.59
N GLY A 365 -9.05 14.92 -1.76
CA GLY A 365 -9.47 14.42 -3.07
C GLY A 365 -10.26 15.44 -3.91
N ASP A 366 -11.00 16.34 -3.25
CA ASP A 366 -11.75 17.43 -3.89
C ASP A 366 -10.95 18.72 -4.01
N SER A 367 -9.62 18.68 -3.86
CA SER A 367 -8.80 19.88 -4.04
C SER A 367 -8.60 20.24 -5.52
N LYS A 368 -8.18 21.48 -5.80
CA LYS A 368 -7.84 21.89 -7.17
C LYS A 368 -6.69 21.06 -7.74
N GLU A 369 -5.74 20.69 -6.88
CA GLU A 369 -4.54 19.92 -7.21
C GLU A 369 -4.92 18.49 -7.59
N ALA A 370 -5.75 17.82 -6.79
CA ALA A 370 -6.22 16.47 -7.06
C ALA A 370 -7.04 16.41 -8.37
N ARG A 371 -7.95 17.39 -8.59
CA ARG A 371 -8.70 17.50 -9.84
C ARG A 371 -7.82 17.76 -11.07
N GLY A 372 -6.81 18.61 -10.94
CA GLY A 372 -5.86 18.87 -12.02
C GLY A 372 -5.04 17.63 -12.36
N ALA A 373 -4.51 16.97 -11.33
CA ALA A 373 -3.66 15.80 -11.48
C ALA A 373 -4.39 14.59 -12.06
N ILE A 374 -5.63 14.31 -11.65
CA ILE A 374 -6.37 13.17 -12.21
C ILE A 374 -6.74 13.38 -13.68
N ARG A 375 -7.04 14.62 -14.10
CA ARG A 375 -7.23 14.96 -15.52
C ARG A 375 -5.96 14.70 -16.31
N GLU A 376 -4.82 15.17 -15.80
CA GLU A 376 -3.51 14.96 -16.43
C GLU A 376 -3.18 13.46 -16.54
N ALA A 377 -3.41 12.69 -15.48
CA ALA A 377 -3.20 11.24 -15.48
C ALA A 377 -4.09 10.55 -16.51
N SER A 378 -5.37 10.94 -16.61
CA SER A 378 -6.33 10.33 -17.53
C SER A 378 -6.02 10.61 -19.00
N GLY A 379 -5.41 11.77 -19.29
CA GLY A 379 -5.00 12.15 -20.65
C GLY A 379 -3.69 11.50 -21.08
N ARG A 380 -2.77 11.25 -20.15
CA ARG A 380 -1.41 10.76 -20.46
C ARG A 380 -1.23 9.25 -20.29
N ILE A 381 -1.71 8.68 -19.20
CA ILE A 381 -1.28 7.35 -18.76
C ILE A 381 -2.14 6.27 -19.42
N LYS A 382 -1.46 5.23 -19.94
CA LYS A 382 -2.06 4.07 -20.59
C LYS A 382 -1.56 2.76 -19.98
N CYS A 383 -2.45 1.78 -19.88
CA CYS A 383 -2.16 0.39 -19.53
C CYS A 383 -1.95 -0.42 -20.82
N ASP A 384 -0.83 -0.14 -21.48
CA ASP A 384 -0.37 -0.87 -22.67
C ASP A 384 0.74 -1.85 -22.27
N TRP A 385 0.42 -3.15 -22.28
CA TRP A 385 1.37 -4.19 -21.89
C TRP A 385 2.65 -4.15 -22.71
N ASN A 386 2.56 -3.96 -24.03
CA ASN A 386 3.70 -4.09 -24.93
C ASN A 386 4.64 -2.88 -24.87
N LYS A 387 4.15 -1.74 -24.38
CA LYS A 387 4.96 -0.54 -24.12
C LYS A 387 5.35 -0.41 -22.65
N GLY A 388 5.03 -1.41 -21.84
CA GLY A 388 5.39 -1.49 -20.44
C GLY A 388 6.89 -1.70 -20.23
N ASN A 389 7.28 -1.63 -18.96
CA ASN A 389 8.62 -1.90 -18.45
C ASN A 389 8.53 -2.26 -16.95
N GLU A 390 9.68 -2.41 -16.30
CA GLU A 390 9.80 -2.80 -14.89
C GLU A 390 9.10 -1.85 -13.91
N GLY A 391 8.92 -0.58 -14.27
CA GLY A 391 8.19 0.40 -13.46
C GLY A 391 6.67 0.42 -13.70
N SER A 392 6.17 -0.30 -14.71
CA SER A 392 4.78 -0.13 -15.17
C SER A 392 3.75 -0.64 -14.17
N SER A 393 3.99 -1.78 -13.51
CA SER A 393 3.09 -2.29 -12.47
C SER A 393 2.93 -1.30 -11.30
N TYR A 394 3.99 -0.57 -10.95
CA TYR A 394 3.93 0.51 -9.97
C TYR A 394 3.00 1.63 -10.42
N VAL A 395 3.23 2.16 -11.62
CA VAL A 395 2.43 3.26 -12.18
C VAL A 395 0.96 2.85 -12.25
N TRP A 396 0.67 1.68 -12.82
CA TRP A 396 -0.69 1.21 -13.03
C TRP A 396 -1.42 0.91 -11.73
N TYR A 397 -0.76 0.39 -10.70
CA TYR A 397 -1.36 0.17 -9.39
C TYR A 397 -1.86 1.48 -8.75
N TYR A 398 -1.02 2.51 -8.71
CA TYR A 398 -1.41 3.79 -8.11
C TYR A 398 -2.48 4.51 -8.94
N VAL A 399 -2.31 4.51 -10.28
CA VAL A 399 -3.29 5.13 -11.19
C VAL A 399 -4.63 4.41 -11.10
N THR A 400 -4.66 3.09 -10.98
CA THR A 400 -5.93 2.34 -10.83
C THR A 400 -6.71 2.78 -9.61
N GLN A 401 -6.06 2.90 -8.45
CA GLN A 401 -6.72 3.38 -7.25
C GLN A 401 -7.19 4.83 -7.38
N ALA A 402 -6.35 5.70 -7.95
CA ALA A 402 -6.71 7.10 -8.20
C ALA A 402 -7.91 7.23 -9.14
N MET A 403 -7.93 6.50 -10.27
CA MET A 403 -9.03 6.52 -11.24
C MET A 403 -10.31 5.92 -10.66
N PHE A 404 -10.19 4.87 -9.84
CA PHE A 404 -11.33 4.29 -9.13
C PHE A 404 -11.95 5.32 -8.20
N GLN A 405 -11.15 6.00 -7.37
CA GLN A 405 -11.65 7.03 -6.47
C GLN A 405 -12.19 8.26 -7.22
N GLY A 406 -11.63 8.59 -8.37
CA GLY A 406 -12.14 9.65 -9.24
C GLY A 406 -13.50 9.35 -9.89
N GLY A 407 -13.85 8.07 -10.04
CA GLY A 407 -15.14 7.63 -10.57
C GLY A 407 -15.43 8.10 -12.00
N GLY A 408 -16.72 8.04 -12.39
CA GLY A 408 -17.22 8.57 -13.65
C GLY A 408 -16.44 8.10 -14.89
N SER A 409 -16.18 9.02 -15.82
CA SER A 409 -15.46 8.73 -17.08
C SER A 409 -14.00 8.33 -16.87
N TYR A 410 -13.34 8.83 -15.80
CA TYR A 410 -11.98 8.45 -15.46
C TYR A 410 -11.92 6.94 -15.18
N TRP A 411 -12.82 6.46 -14.31
CA TRP A 411 -12.91 5.05 -13.98
C TRP A 411 -13.34 4.20 -15.18
N VAL A 412 -14.42 4.56 -15.87
CA VAL A 412 -14.97 3.75 -16.97
C VAL A 412 -13.94 3.53 -18.07
N SER A 413 -13.19 4.57 -18.45
CA SER A 413 -12.17 4.47 -19.50
C SER A 413 -10.95 3.65 -19.04
N TRP A 414 -10.41 3.95 -17.86
CA TRP A 414 -9.26 3.24 -17.30
C TRP A 414 -9.57 1.76 -17.06
N ASN A 415 -10.73 1.46 -16.45
CA ASN A 415 -11.15 0.11 -16.12
C ASN A 415 -11.18 -0.81 -17.32
N ARG A 416 -11.80 -0.37 -18.43
CA ARG A 416 -11.82 -1.15 -19.66
C ARG A 416 -10.42 -1.48 -20.14
N GLU A 417 -9.52 -0.50 -20.09
CA GLU A 417 -8.15 -0.64 -20.58
C GLU A 417 -7.34 -1.60 -19.70
N PHE A 418 -7.20 -1.35 -18.40
CA PHE A 418 -6.36 -2.19 -17.55
C PHE A 418 -6.95 -3.59 -17.37
N ARG A 419 -8.27 -3.73 -17.21
CA ARG A 419 -8.92 -5.04 -17.03
C ARG A 419 -8.58 -5.98 -18.18
N ASP A 420 -8.84 -5.54 -19.40
CA ASP A 420 -8.66 -6.40 -20.57
C ASP A 420 -7.16 -6.64 -20.84
N THR A 421 -6.30 -5.66 -20.54
CA THR A 421 -4.83 -5.84 -20.57
C THR A 421 -4.37 -6.90 -19.56
N LEU A 422 -4.80 -6.85 -18.30
CA LEU A 422 -4.31 -7.79 -17.28
C LEU A 422 -4.86 -9.20 -17.49
N LEU A 423 -6.14 -9.34 -17.84
CA LEU A 423 -6.74 -10.64 -18.14
C LEU A 423 -6.04 -11.34 -19.31
N LYS A 424 -5.61 -10.58 -20.32
CA LYS A 424 -4.92 -11.13 -21.50
C LYS A 424 -3.49 -11.60 -21.20
N ASN A 425 -2.81 -10.95 -20.26
CA ASN A 425 -1.38 -11.16 -20.02
C ASN A 425 -1.07 -11.95 -18.73
N GLN A 426 -2.08 -12.52 -18.08
CA GLN A 426 -1.84 -13.44 -16.96
C GLN A 426 -1.27 -14.76 -17.48
N MET A 427 -0.23 -15.26 -16.81
CA MET A 427 0.37 -16.55 -17.13
C MET A 427 -0.56 -17.71 -16.73
N PRO A 428 -0.43 -18.90 -17.37
CA PRO A 428 -1.32 -20.03 -17.10
C PRO A 428 -1.36 -20.51 -15.64
N ASP A 429 -0.25 -20.36 -14.92
CA ASP A 429 -0.12 -20.70 -13.49
C ASP A 429 -0.62 -19.60 -12.54
N GLY A 430 -0.96 -18.41 -13.06
CA GLY A 430 -1.66 -17.34 -12.35
C GLY A 430 -0.85 -16.08 -12.05
N HIS A 431 0.45 -16.08 -12.31
CA HIS A 431 1.29 -14.90 -12.07
C HIS A 431 1.30 -13.95 -13.28
N TRP A 432 1.95 -12.80 -13.11
CA TRP A 432 2.24 -11.88 -14.21
C TRP A 432 3.76 -11.63 -14.30
N THR A 433 4.27 -11.65 -15.53
CA THR A 433 5.65 -11.28 -15.84
C THR A 433 5.83 -9.77 -15.80
N VAL A 434 7.07 -9.30 -16.03
CA VAL A 434 7.36 -7.88 -16.17
C VAL A 434 6.58 -7.32 -17.37
N PRO A 435 5.81 -6.23 -17.23
CA PRO A 435 5.17 -5.59 -18.38
C PRO A 435 6.18 -5.24 -19.47
N GLY A 436 5.82 -5.47 -20.72
CA GLY A 436 6.71 -5.30 -21.88
C GLY A 436 7.69 -6.47 -22.09
N SER A 437 7.63 -7.51 -21.24
CA SER A 437 8.49 -8.68 -21.31
C SER A 437 7.70 -9.98 -21.16
N LYS A 438 8.27 -11.07 -21.68
CA LYS A 438 7.84 -12.44 -21.37
C LYS A 438 8.61 -13.06 -20.19
N GLU A 439 9.61 -12.33 -19.69
CA GLU A 439 10.48 -12.78 -18.61
C GLU A 439 9.95 -12.32 -17.25
N ASP A 440 10.17 -13.16 -16.26
CA ASP A 440 9.85 -12.93 -14.85
C ASP A 440 10.66 -11.81 -14.21
N VAL A 441 11.85 -11.56 -14.74
CA VAL A 441 12.85 -10.64 -14.20
C VAL A 441 13.27 -9.67 -15.29
N PRO A 442 13.37 -8.37 -15.00
CA PRO A 442 13.87 -7.42 -15.99
C PRO A 442 15.37 -7.67 -16.28
N PRO A 443 15.88 -7.23 -17.44
CA PRO A 443 17.30 -7.28 -17.76
C PRO A 443 18.20 -6.63 -16.69
N ALA A 444 19.44 -7.08 -16.57
CA ALA A 444 20.37 -6.61 -15.53
C ALA A 444 20.73 -5.11 -15.62
N ASP A 445 20.57 -4.50 -16.79
CA ASP A 445 20.74 -3.09 -17.07
C ASP A 445 19.47 -2.26 -16.88
N ALA A 446 18.35 -2.88 -16.50
CA ALA A 446 17.12 -2.19 -16.15
C ALA A 446 17.34 -1.17 -15.01
N LYS A 447 16.55 -0.09 -15.03
CA LYS A 447 16.73 1.03 -14.10
C LYS A 447 16.35 0.64 -12.68
N TRP A 448 15.39 -0.27 -12.51
CA TRP A 448 14.88 -0.69 -11.19
C TRP A 448 15.48 -2.03 -10.76
N LYS A 449 16.78 -2.04 -10.46
CA LYS A 449 17.51 -3.26 -10.06
C LYS A 449 17.01 -3.90 -8.75
N GLN A 450 16.26 -3.15 -7.94
CA GLN A 450 15.69 -3.64 -6.67
C GLN A 450 14.62 -4.73 -6.90
N VAL A 451 13.97 -4.74 -8.06
CA VAL A 451 13.05 -5.82 -8.48
C VAL A 451 13.72 -6.82 -9.41
N ALA A 452 15.04 -6.76 -9.64
CA ALA A 452 15.75 -7.70 -10.51
C ALA A 452 16.17 -9.00 -9.80
N ASN A 453 15.70 -9.24 -8.57
CA ASN A 453 15.88 -10.53 -7.90
C ASN A 453 14.81 -11.52 -8.42
N PRO A 454 15.19 -12.71 -8.91
CA PRO A 454 14.24 -13.72 -9.40
C PRO A 454 13.18 -14.19 -8.40
N LYS A 455 13.42 -14.02 -7.10
CA LYS A 455 12.44 -14.32 -6.05
C LYS A 455 11.54 -13.14 -5.70
N ASP A 456 11.96 -11.90 -5.96
CA ASP A 456 11.19 -10.69 -5.63
C ASP A 456 10.35 -10.21 -6.82
N SER A 457 10.91 -10.21 -8.04
CA SER A 457 10.23 -9.70 -9.25
C SER A 457 8.85 -10.31 -9.48
N PRO A 458 8.69 -11.64 -9.48
CA PRO A 458 7.39 -12.24 -9.83
C PRO A 458 6.35 -11.99 -8.75
N ILE A 459 6.75 -11.98 -7.47
CA ILE A 459 5.89 -11.59 -6.35
C ILE A 459 5.44 -10.14 -6.51
N TYR A 460 6.38 -9.23 -6.78
CA TYR A 460 6.10 -7.81 -6.94
C TYR A 460 5.10 -7.53 -8.07
N HIS A 461 5.37 -8.03 -9.28
CA HIS A 461 4.48 -7.79 -10.41
C HIS A 461 3.11 -8.45 -10.21
N THR A 462 3.08 -9.68 -9.71
CA THR A 462 1.81 -10.41 -9.49
C THR A 462 0.93 -9.72 -8.45
N THR A 463 1.50 -9.31 -7.32
CA THR A 463 0.73 -8.63 -6.26
C THR A 463 0.24 -7.27 -6.72
N MET A 464 1.09 -6.43 -7.32
CA MET A 464 0.71 -5.10 -7.79
C MET A 464 -0.40 -5.15 -8.85
N LEU A 465 -0.33 -6.09 -9.78
CA LEU A 465 -1.31 -6.27 -10.85
C LEU A 465 -2.59 -6.97 -10.37
N CYS A 466 -2.51 -7.94 -9.46
CA CYS A 466 -3.68 -8.56 -8.84
C CYS A 466 -4.48 -7.53 -8.04
N MET A 467 -3.81 -6.70 -7.25
CA MET A 467 -4.46 -5.65 -6.46
C MET A 467 -5.19 -4.61 -7.32
N MET A 468 -4.85 -4.45 -8.61
CA MET A 468 -5.64 -3.65 -9.56
C MET A 468 -6.98 -4.30 -9.87
N LEU A 469 -7.03 -5.64 -10.00
CA LEU A 469 -8.27 -6.40 -10.21
C LEU A 469 -9.11 -6.51 -8.92
N GLU A 470 -8.52 -6.25 -7.75
CA GLU A 470 -9.22 -6.26 -6.47
C GLU A 470 -9.84 -4.90 -6.10
N VAL A 471 -9.51 -3.84 -6.85
CA VAL A 471 -9.88 -2.45 -6.52
C VAL A 471 -11.40 -2.27 -6.35
N TYR A 472 -12.22 -3.06 -7.04
CA TYR A 472 -13.68 -2.96 -7.06
C TYR A 472 -14.32 -3.14 -5.68
N TYR A 473 -13.70 -3.95 -4.82
CA TYR A 473 -14.21 -4.32 -3.49
C TYR A 473 -13.21 -4.02 -2.38
N ARG A 474 -11.98 -3.65 -2.73
CA ARG A 474 -10.95 -3.32 -1.75
C ARG A 474 -11.20 -1.97 -1.06
N PHE A 475 -11.63 -0.96 -1.82
CA PHE A 475 -11.90 0.37 -1.31
C PHE A 475 -13.35 0.75 -1.53
N LEU A 476 -13.96 1.49 -0.60
CA LEU A 476 -15.23 2.13 -0.88
C LEU A 476 -15.01 3.24 -1.92
N PRO A 477 -15.83 3.30 -2.98
CA PRO A 477 -15.94 4.49 -3.82
C PRO A 477 -16.21 5.72 -2.96
N THR A 478 -15.40 6.77 -3.12
CA THR A 478 -15.65 8.07 -2.46
C THR A 478 -16.45 9.03 -3.33
N PHE A 479 -16.68 8.70 -4.60
CA PHE A 479 -17.53 9.48 -5.51
C PHE A 479 -19.02 9.21 -5.25
N LYS A 480 -19.84 10.27 -5.32
CA LYS A 480 -21.30 10.24 -5.10
C LYS A 480 -22.06 9.78 -6.35
#